data_AF-A0A093BXR2-F1
#
_entry.id   AF-A0A093BXR2-F1
#
_cell.length_a   1.000
_cell.length_b   1.000
_cell.length_c   1.000
_cell.angle_alpha   90.00
_cell.angle_beta   90.00
_cell.angle_gamma   90.00
#
_symmetry.space_group_name_H-M   'P 1'
#
loop_
_entity.id
_entity.type
_entity.pdbx_description
1 polymer ?
#
loop_
_entity_poly.entity_id
_entity_poly.type
_entity_poly.pdbx_seq_one_letter_code
_entity_poly.pdbx_strand_id
1 'polypeptide(L)'
;QKRSRGQVLFDKVCEHLNLLEKDYFGLTYRDTENQKNWLDPAKEIKKQIRSGAWQFAFNVKFYPPDPAQLSEDITRYYLCLQLRDDIVSGRLPCSFVTLALLGSYTVQSELGDYDPDEYGSDYVSEFRFAPNHTKELEDKVIELHKSHRGMTPAEAEMHFLENAKKLSMYGVDLHHAKDSEGVEIMLGVCASGLLIYRDRLRINRFAWPKVLKISYKRNNFYIKIRPGEFEQFESTIGFKLPNHRAAKRLWKVCVEHHTFFRLLLPEAPPKKFLTLGSKFRYSGRTQA
;
A
#
# COMPACT_ATOMS: atom_id res chain seq x y z
N GLN A 1 -10.69 -24.41 -11.71
CA GLN A 1 -10.54 -24.62 -13.17
C GLN A 1 -9.21 -24.04 -13.65
N LYS A 2 -8.45 -24.74 -14.51
CA LYS A 2 -7.07 -24.35 -14.92
C LYS A 2 -6.99 -23.08 -15.81
N ARG A 3 -8.12 -22.52 -16.25
CA ARG A 3 -8.21 -21.32 -17.12
C ARG A 3 -8.86 -20.12 -16.42
N SER A 4 -9.03 -20.18 -15.09
CA SER A 4 -9.65 -19.08 -14.34
C SER A 4 -8.81 -17.80 -14.41
N ARG A 5 -9.48 -16.67 -14.61
CA ARG A 5 -8.89 -15.32 -14.51
C ARG A 5 -8.62 -14.98 -13.05
N GLY A 6 -7.67 -14.07 -12.82
CA GLY A 6 -7.36 -13.57 -11.47
C GLY A 6 -8.60 -13.00 -10.77
N GLN A 7 -9.49 -12.33 -11.52
CA GLN A 7 -10.74 -11.78 -11.02
C GLN A 7 -11.63 -12.83 -10.32
N VAL A 8 -11.73 -14.04 -10.88
CA VAL A 8 -12.57 -15.11 -10.31
C VAL A 8 -12.06 -15.56 -8.95
N LEU A 9 -10.73 -15.63 -8.77
CA LEU A 9 -10.16 -15.96 -7.47
C LEU A 9 -10.36 -14.81 -6.48
N PHE A 10 -10.14 -13.57 -6.92
CA PHE A 10 -10.31 -12.39 -6.08
C PHE A 10 -11.75 -12.24 -5.57
N ASP A 11 -12.75 -12.36 -6.46
CA ASP A 11 -14.16 -12.26 -6.07
C ASP A 11 -14.55 -13.34 -5.06
N LYS A 12 -14.05 -14.58 -5.21
CA LYS A 12 -14.28 -15.66 -4.24
C LYS A 12 -13.67 -15.38 -2.88
N VAL A 13 -12.48 -14.76 -2.85
CA VAL A 13 -11.86 -14.34 -1.58
C VAL A 13 -12.70 -13.24 -0.94
N CYS A 14 -13.09 -12.21 -1.68
CA CYS A 14 -13.94 -11.13 -1.13
C CYS A 14 -15.31 -11.65 -0.66
N GLU A 15 -15.93 -12.58 -1.38
CA GLU A 15 -17.19 -13.23 -0.99
C GLU A 15 -17.01 -14.03 0.30
N HIS A 16 -15.94 -14.81 0.42
CA HIS A 16 -15.63 -15.57 1.64
C HIS A 16 -15.39 -14.66 2.85
N LEU A 17 -14.74 -13.51 2.63
CA LEU A 17 -14.49 -12.50 3.66
C LEU A 17 -15.68 -11.57 3.90
N ASN A 18 -16.80 -11.72 3.17
CA ASN A 18 -17.94 -10.79 3.20
C ASN A 18 -17.55 -9.31 3.00
N LEU A 19 -16.58 -9.05 2.11
CA LEU A 19 -16.01 -7.72 1.90
C LEU A 19 -16.67 -6.97 0.74
N LEU A 20 -17.36 -5.86 1.04
CA LEU A 20 -18.02 -5.02 0.03
C LEU A 20 -17.07 -4.02 -0.63
N GLU A 21 -16.22 -3.36 0.15
CA GLU A 21 -15.26 -2.33 -0.32
C GLU A 21 -14.00 -2.96 -0.94
N LYS A 22 -14.19 -3.94 -1.82
CA LYS A 22 -13.11 -4.76 -2.40
C LYS A 22 -12.12 -3.95 -3.24
N ASP A 23 -12.50 -2.77 -3.74
CA ASP A 23 -11.67 -1.98 -4.65
C ASP A 23 -10.35 -1.51 -4.01
N TYR A 24 -10.24 -1.47 -2.67
CA TYR A 24 -9.00 -1.16 -1.96
C TYR A 24 -7.98 -2.31 -1.92
N PHE A 25 -8.38 -3.53 -2.30
CA PHE A 25 -7.59 -4.74 -2.10
C PHE A 25 -7.15 -5.38 -3.40
N GLY A 26 -6.22 -6.33 -3.28
CA GLY A 26 -5.82 -7.19 -4.38
C GLY A 26 -5.12 -8.45 -3.89
N LEU A 27 -4.82 -9.34 -4.84
CA LEU A 27 -4.00 -10.51 -4.57
C LEU A 27 -2.57 -10.25 -5.03
N THR A 28 -1.61 -10.66 -4.21
CA THR A 28 -0.21 -10.72 -4.61
C THR A 28 0.30 -12.14 -4.64
N TYR A 29 1.35 -12.38 -5.41
CA TYR A 29 2.10 -13.63 -5.45
C TYR A 29 3.58 -13.31 -5.49
N ARG A 30 4.42 -14.29 -5.13
CA ARG A 30 5.87 -14.20 -5.31
C ARG A 30 6.27 -14.92 -6.59
N ASP A 31 7.12 -14.27 -7.39
CA ASP A 31 7.68 -14.92 -8.58
C ASP A 31 8.91 -15.78 -8.23
N THR A 32 9.54 -16.37 -9.26
CA THR A 32 10.73 -17.23 -9.10
C THR A 32 11.94 -16.50 -8.53
N GLU A 33 11.95 -15.16 -8.57
CA GLU A 33 12.99 -14.30 -7.97
C GLU A 33 12.57 -13.81 -6.57
N ASN A 34 11.53 -14.42 -5.98
CA ASN A 34 10.93 -14.07 -4.69
C ASN A 34 10.36 -12.64 -4.63
N GLN A 35 10.14 -11.99 -5.78
CA GLN A 35 9.61 -10.64 -5.87
C GLN A 35 8.09 -10.65 -5.70
N LYS A 36 7.57 -9.74 -4.86
CA LYS A 36 6.12 -9.53 -4.70
C LYS A 36 5.56 -8.90 -5.98
N ASN A 37 4.51 -9.49 -6.55
CA ASN A 37 3.83 -9.02 -7.74
C ASN A 37 2.31 -9.05 -7.53
N TRP A 38 1.61 -8.01 -7.99
CA TRP A 38 0.15 -8.00 -8.04
C TRP A 38 -0.38 -8.94 -9.11
N LEU A 39 -1.38 -9.75 -8.75
CA LEU A 39 -2.13 -10.55 -9.69
C LEU A 39 -2.98 -9.63 -10.59
N ASP A 40 -2.83 -9.76 -11.89
CA ASP A 40 -3.64 -9.04 -12.86
C ASP A 40 -5.02 -9.72 -12.96
N PRO A 41 -6.11 -9.06 -12.53
CA PRO A 41 -7.43 -9.68 -12.50
C PRO A 41 -7.95 -10.03 -13.89
N ALA A 42 -7.55 -9.29 -14.93
CA ALA A 42 -8.01 -9.48 -16.29
C ALA A 42 -7.34 -10.67 -17.00
N LYS A 43 -6.22 -11.20 -16.45
CA LYS A 43 -5.45 -12.28 -17.06
C LYS A 43 -5.70 -13.62 -16.37
N GLU A 44 -5.54 -14.70 -17.14
CA GLU A 44 -5.53 -16.07 -16.59
C GLU A 44 -4.38 -16.24 -15.60
N ILE A 45 -4.65 -16.89 -14.46
CA ILE A 45 -3.65 -17.11 -13.40
C ILE A 45 -2.44 -17.88 -13.93
N LYS A 46 -2.67 -18.95 -14.70
CA LYS A 46 -1.61 -19.79 -15.31
C LYS A 46 -0.69 -19.01 -16.28
N LYS A 47 -1.16 -17.90 -16.86
CA LYS A 47 -0.34 -17.07 -17.76
C LYS A 47 0.59 -16.12 -16.99
N GLN A 48 0.31 -15.90 -15.70
CA GLN A 48 1.07 -15.01 -14.82
C GLN A 48 2.06 -15.82 -13.97
N ILE A 49 1.64 -16.97 -13.45
CA ILE A 49 2.46 -17.86 -12.62
C ILE A 49 2.74 -19.14 -13.40
N ARG A 50 3.98 -19.29 -13.89
CA ARG A 50 4.37 -20.33 -14.84
C ARG A 50 4.81 -21.64 -14.18
N SER A 51 5.27 -21.59 -12.94
CA SER A 51 5.84 -22.73 -12.22
C SER A 51 5.57 -22.62 -10.72
N GLY A 52 5.71 -23.74 -10.01
CA GLY A 52 5.54 -23.82 -8.56
C GLY A 52 4.08 -23.91 -8.11
N ALA A 53 3.92 -24.06 -6.79
CA ALA A 53 2.61 -24.00 -6.15
C ALA A 53 2.07 -22.56 -6.21
N TRP A 54 0.78 -22.41 -6.51
CA TRP A 54 0.15 -21.10 -6.50
C TRP A 54 -0.11 -20.66 -5.06
N GLN A 55 0.71 -19.73 -4.58
CA GLN A 55 0.54 -19.07 -3.29
C GLN A 55 0.17 -17.61 -3.51
N PHE A 56 -0.90 -17.18 -2.87
CA PHE A 56 -1.40 -15.82 -2.94
C PHE A 56 -1.50 -15.22 -1.54
N ALA A 57 -1.29 -13.91 -1.45
CA ALA A 57 -1.61 -13.12 -0.27
C ALA A 57 -2.67 -12.09 -0.63
N PHE A 58 -3.67 -11.93 0.23
CA PHE A 58 -4.65 -10.85 0.15
C PHE A 58 -4.05 -9.61 0.82
N ASN A 59 -3.97 -8.49 0.10
CA ASN A 59 -3.30 -7.29 0.58
C ASN A 59 -4.10 -6.03 0.25
N VAL A 60 -3.94 -4.99 1.07
CA VAL A 60 -4.37 -3.64 0.69
C VAL A 60 -3.49 -3.16 -0.45
N LYS A 61 -4.13 -2.77 -1.54
CA LYS A 61 -3.49 -2.20 -2.73
C LYS A 61 -3.52 -0.68 -2.71
N PHE A 62 -4.66 -0.10 -2.31
CA PHE A 62 -4.85 1.33 -2.24
C PHE A 62 -5.14 1.71 -0.79
N TYR A 63 -4.23 2.45 -0.18
CA TYR A 63 -4.37 2.88 1.20
C TYR A 63 -5.15 4.19 1.21
N PRO A 64 -6.33 4.26 1.85
CA PRO A 64 -7.13 5.47 1.86
C PRO A 64 -6.37 6.59 2.61
N PRO A 65 -6.36 7.83 2.10
CA PRO A 65 -5.73 8.95 2.80
C PRO A 65 -6.45 9.28 4.11
N ASP A 66 -7.74 8.96 4.20
CA ASP A 66 -8.57 9.13 5.39
C ASP A 66 -9.35 7.83 5.69
N PRO A 67 -8.82 6.95 6.55
CA PRO A 67 -9.44 5.66 6.85
C PRO A 67 -10.83 5.77 7.50
N ALA A 68 -11.14 6.91 8.13
CA ALA A 68 -12.46 7.19 8.69
C ALA A 68 -13.57 7.26 7.62
N GLN A 69 -13.22 7.43 6.34
CA GLN A 69 -14.17 7.44 5.22
C GLN A 69 -14.53 6.05 4.69
N LEU A 70 -13.86 4.99 5.15
CA LEU A 70 -14.29 3.63 4.86
C LEU A 70 -15.69 3.44 5.43
N SER A 71 -16.55 2.71 4.74
CA SER A 71 -17.93 2.49 5.21
C SER A 71 -17.98 1.34 6.22
N GLU A 72 -17.26 0.25 5.96
CA GLU A 72 -17.38 -0.99 6.71
C GLU A 72 -16.28 -1.16 7.77
N ASP A 73 -16.65 -1.62 8.96
CA ASP A 73 -15.69 -1.95 10.03
C ASP A 73 -14.72 -3.04 9.60
N ILE A 74 -15.20 -4.05 8.86
CA ILE A 74 -14.35 -5.12 8.35
C ILE A 74 -13.24 -4.61 7.42
N THR A 75 -13.50 -3.54 6.65
CA THR A 75 -12.50 -2.92 5.78
C THR A 75 -11.43 -2.21 6.60
N ARG A 76 -11.83 -1.49 7.66
CA ARG A 76 -10.91 -0.86 8.62
C ARG A 76 -10.05 -1.91 9.31
N TYR A 77 -10.65 -2.99 9.78
CA TYR A 77 -9.95 -4.09 10.42
C TYR A 77 -8.88 -4.70 9.50
N TYR A 78 -9.21 -5.01 8.24
CA TYR A 78 -8.20 -5.52 7.30
C TYR A 78 -7.09 -4.51 6.99
N LEU A 79 -7.39 -3.21 7.00
CA LEU A 79 -6.38 -2.18 6.89
C LEU A 79 -5.45 -2.16 8.12
N CYS A 80 -5.99 -2.30 9.34
CA CYS A 80 -5.20 -2.47 10.56
C CYS A 80 -4.25 -3.67 10.45
N LEU A 81 -4.77 -4.83 10.05
CA LEU A 81 -3.95 -6.05 9.87
C LEU A 81 -2.83 -5.84 8.85
N GLN A 82 -3.12 -5.20 7.71
CA GLN A 82 -2.11 -4.90 6.71
C GLN A 82 -1.03 -3.95 7.26
N LEU A 83 -1.41 -2.91 8.00
CA LEU A 83 -0.46 -1.97 8.57
C LEU A 83 0.39 -2.59 9.67
N ARG A 84 -0.16 -3.52 10.46
CA ARG A 84 0.60 -4.33 11.42
C ARG A 84 1.67 -5.15 10.72
N ASP A 85 1.31 -5.86 9.63
CA ASP A 85 2.28 -6.57 8.79
C ASP A 85 3.36 -5.62 8.21
N ASP A 86 2.97 -4.39 7.86
CA ASP A 86 3.89 -3.39 7.33
C ASP A 86 4.89 -2.90 8.37
N ILE A 87 4.44 -2.74 9.60
CA ILE A 87 5.30 -2.36 10.73
C ILE A 87 6.27 -3.50 11.04
N VAL A 88 5.77 -4.73 11.20
CA VAL A 88 6.57 -5.90 11.57
C VAL A 88 7.59 -6.26 10.49
N SER A 89 7.24 -6.11 9.22
CA SER A 89 8.16 -6.33 8.09
C SER A 89 9.18 -5.19 7.90
N GLY A 90 9.04 -4.08 8.62
CA GLY A 90 9.87 -2.89 8.50
C GLY A 90 9.55 -2.01 7.28
N ARG A 91 8.48 -2.32 6.55
CA ARG A 91 7.96 -1.53 5.42
C ARG A 91 7.39 -0.18 5.88
N LEU A 92 6.83 -0.14 7.09
CA LEU A 92 6.31 1.06 7.75
C LEU A 92 7.13 1.35 9.02
N PRO A 93 8.28 2.03 8.90
CA PRO A 93 9.13 2.33 10.04
C PRO A 93 8.41 3.22 11.05
N CYS A 94 8.53 2.86 12.33
CA CYS A 94 7.93 3.58 13.44
C CYS A 94 8.98 3.87 14.52
N SER A 95 8.79 4.97 15.26
CA SER A 95 9.54 5.22 16.49
C SER A 95 9.12 4.24 17.60
N PHE A 96 9.94 4.05 18.62
CA PHE A 96 9.57 3.24 19.79
C PHE A 96 8.23 3.67 20.41
N VAL A 97 8.04 4.98 20.60
CA VAL A 97 6.79 5.54 21.17
C VAL A 97 5.59 5.20 20.28
N THR A 98 5.75 5.33 18.96
CA THR A 98 4.69 4.96 18.00
C THR A 98 4.40 3.46 18.04
N LEU A 99 5.43 2.60 18.11
CA LEU A 99 5.27 1.16 18.20
C LEU A 99 4.49 0.76 19.46
N ALA A 100 4.84 1.35 20.61
CA ALA A 100 4.13 1.09 21.87
C ALA A 100 2.66 1.54 21.80
N LEU A 101 2.41 2.73 21.25
CA LEU A 101 1.05 3.25 21.08
C LEU A 101 0.21 2.36 20.15
N LEU A 102 0.69 2.07 18.94
CA LEU A 102 -0.01 1.23 17.97
C LEU A 102 -0.16 -0.22 18.47
N GLY A 103 0.84 -0.73 19.19
CA GLY A 103 0.76 -2.02 19.87
C GLY A 103 -0.35 -2.06 20.92
N SER A 104 -0.49 -1.01 21.73
CA SER A 104 -1.54 -0.94 22.75
C SER A 104 -2.95 -0.93 22.18
N TYR A 105 -3.18 -0.24 21.06
CA TYR A 105 -4.47 -0.30 20.35
C TYR A 105 -4.72 -1.67 19.72
N THR A 106 -3.66 -2.33 19.24
CA THR A 106 -3.78 -3.70 18.72
C THR A 106 -4.22 -4.66 19.81
N VAL A 107 -3.62 -4.57 21.00
CA VAL A 107 -4.00 -5.43 22.15
C VAL A 107 -5.44 -5.13 22.59
N GLN A 108 -5.81 -3.86 22.73
CA GLN A 108 -7.19 -3.47 23.10
C GLN A 108 -8.23 -3.97 22.08
N SER A 109 -7.93 -3.91 20.78
CA SER A 109 -8.82 -4.40 19.73
C SER A 109 -9.00 -5.93 19.76
N GLU A 110 -7.91 -6.67 20.01
CA GLU A 110 -7.93 -8.15 19.94
C GLU A 110 -8.37 -8.81 21.27
N LEU A 111 -8.07 -8.18 22.41
CA LEU A 111 -8.29 -8.77 23.74
C LEU A 111 -9.35 -8.04 24.58
N GLY A 112 -9.78 -6.84 24.19
CA GLY A 112 -10.66 -6.00 25.00
C GLY A 112 -9.94 -5.35 26.18
N ASP A 113 -10.67 -5.00 27.23
CA ASP A 113 -10.10 -4.35 28.42
C ASP A 113 -9.10 -5.24 29.14
N TYR A 114 -8.04 -4.64 29.68
CA TYR A 114 -7.12 -5.33 30.58
C TYR A 114 -7.83 -5.81 31.86
N ASP A 115 -7.81 -7.12 32.09
CA ASP A 115 -8.24 -7.78 33.32
C ASP A 115 -7.00 -8.29 34.12
N PRO A 116 -6.75 -7.78 35.34
CA PRO A 116 -5.65 -8.24 36.18
C PRO A 116 -5.78 -9.70 36.66
N ASP A 117 -6.98 -10.27 36.66
CA ASP A 117 -7.26 -11.62 37.15
C ASP A 117 -7.13 -12.67 36.01
N GLU A 118 -7.34 -12.28 34.75
CA GLU A 118 -7.14 -13.16 33.57
C GLU A 118 -5.72 -13.08 32.99
N TYR A 119 -5.07 -11.91 32.99
CA TYR A 119 -3.82 -11.72 32.26
C TYR A 119 -2.58 -11.72 33.17
N GLY A 120 -1.70 -12.71 32.93
CA GLY A 120 -0.32 -12.72 33.44
C GLY A 120 0.53 -11.57 32.88
N SER A 121 1.80 -11.46 33.28
CA SER A 121 2.70 -10.37 32.83
C SER A 121 3.22 -10.53 31.38
N ASP A 122 2.85 -11.60 30.70
CA ASP A 122 3.37 -12.04 29.40
C ASP A 122 2.27 -12.27 28.35
N TYR A 123 1.02 -11.88 28.61
CA TYR A 123 -0.12 -12.08 27.70
C TYR A 123 0.06 -11.45 26.32
N VAL A 124 0.92 -10.44 26.18
CA VAL A 124 1.22 -9.79 24.89
C VAL A 124 2.37 -10.44 24.12
N SER A 125 3.01 -11.48 24.66
CA SER A 125 4.21 -12.11 24.08
C SER A 125 3.96 -12.82 22.74
N GLU A 126 2.70 -13.24 22.48
CA GLU A 126 2.29 -13.84 21.21
C GLU A 126 2.17 -12.80 20.07
N PHE A 127 2.06 -11.53 20.42
CA PHE A 127 1.97 -10.46 19.43
C PHE A 127 3.35 -10.12 18.86
N ARG A 128 3.38 -9.66 17.61
CA ARG A 128 4.56 -9.04 17.02
C ARG A 128 4.25 -7.58 16.73
N PHE A 129 4.89 -6.68 17.46
CA PHE A 129 4.68 -5.23 17.33
C PHE A 129 5.71 -4.54 16.44
N ALA A 130 6.91 -5.12 16.31
CA ALA A 130 8.04 -4.50 15.62
C ALA A 130 8.94 -5.56 14.97
N PRO A 131 9.80 -5.17 13.99
CA PRO A 131 10.80 -6.08 13.42
C PRO A 131 11.79 -6.61 14.47
N ASN A 132 12.21 -5.73 15.39
CA ASN A 132 13.05 -6.06 16.53
C ASN A 132 12.19 -6.01 17.80
N HIS A 133 11.51 -7.12 18.10
CA HIS A 133 10.66 -7.22 19.27
C HIS A 133 11.51 -7.26 20.56
N THR A 134 11.27 -6.37 21.51
CA THR A 134 11.96 -6.32 22.81
C THR A 134 10.99 -6.38 23.98
N LYS A 135 11.45 -6.89 25.13
CA LYS A 135 10.64 -6.93 26.36
C LYS A 135 10.22 -5.54 26.84
N GLU A 136 11.11 -4.56 26.70
CA GLU A 136 10.82 -3.15 27.01
C GLU A 136 9.63 -2.61 26.19
N LEU A 137 9.50 -3.02 24.93
CA LEU A 137 8.36 -2.64 24.10
C LEU A 137 7.07 -3.29 24.62
N GLU A 138 7.10 -4.58 24.96
CA GLU A 138 5.95 -5.28 25.56
C GLU A 138 5.49 -4.58 26.84
N ASP A 139 6.41 -4.26 27.75
CA ASP A 139 6.09 -3.63 29.02
C ASP A 139 5.42 -2.26 28.80
N LYS A 140 5.90 -1.49 27.81
CA LYS A 140 5.28 -0.21 27.45
C LYS A 140 3.91 -0.36 26.80
N VAL A 141 3.73 -1.39 25.97
CA VAL A 141 2.43 -1.74 25.39
C VAL A 141 1.43 -2.09 26.49
N ILE A 142 1.84 -2.92 27.47
CA ILE A 142 1.00 -3.32 28.61
C ILE A 142 0.61 -2.10 29.45
N GLU A 143 1.56 -1.19 29.73
CA GLU A 143 1.30 0.05 30.47
C GLU A 143 0.22 0.89 29.77
N LEU A 144 0.34 1.07 28.45
CA LEU A 144 -0.63 1.84 27.67
C LEU A 144 -1.98 1.12 27.55
N HIS A 145 -1.98 -0.20 27.38
CA HIS A 145 -3.21 -1.00 27.28
C HIS A 145 -4.10 -0.81 28.52
N LYS A 146 -3.50 -0.79 29.72
CA LYS A 146 -4.22 -0.51 30.98
C LYS A 146 -4.94 0.84 31.00
N SER A 147 -4.48 1.81 30.22
CA SER A 147 -5.09 3.15 30.14
C SER A 147 -6.27 3.23 29.17
N HIS A 148 -6.50 2.21 28.34
CA HIS A 148 -7.55 2.19 27.31
C HIS A 148 -8.87 1.59 27.80
N ARG A 149 -9.03 1.36 29.10
CA ARG A 149 -10.23 0.73 29.67
C ARG A 149 -11.52 1.42 29.22
N GLY A 150 -12.47 0.64 28.73
CA GLY A 150 -13.75 1.09 28.20
C GLY A 150 -13.72 1.48 26.72
N MET A 151 -12.56 1.40 26.06
CA MET A 151 -12.43 1.59 24.62
C MET A 151 -12.88 0.34 23.88
N THR A 152 -13.84 0.49 22.97
CA THR A 152 -14.29 -0.64 22.15
C THR A 152 -13.24 -1.03 21.11
N PRO A 153 -13.26 -2.29 20.60
CA PRO A 153 -12.34 -2.70 19.54
C PRO A 153 -12.36 -1.80 18.30
N ALA A 154 -13.55 -1.38 17.87
CA ALA A 154 -13.70 -0.48 16.72
C ALA A 154 -13.08 0.90 16.96
N GLU A 155 -13.19 1.45 18.18
CA GLU A 155 -12.53 2.71 18.56
C GLU A 155 -11.00 2.55 18.61
N ALA A 156 -10.51 1.44 19.16
CA ALA A 156 -9.07 1.15 19.19
C ALA A 156 -8.50 1.04 17.77
N GLU A 157 -9.19 0.35 16.87
CA GLU A 157 -8.83 0.26 15.45
C GLU A 157 -8.84 1.63 14.78
N MET A 158 -9.86 2.46 15.04
CA MET A 158 -9.90 3.82 14.50
C MET A 158 -8.73 4.66 15.00
N HIS A 159 -8.42 4.61 16.29
CA HIS A 159 -7.27 5.31 16.87
C HIS A 159 -5.94 4.80 16.31
N PHE A 160 -5.81 3.48 16.08
CA PHE A 160 -4.67 2.90 15.39
C PHE A 160 -4.51 3.53 13.99
N LEU A 161 -5.58 3.55 13.18
CA LEU A 161 -5.57 4.07 11.82
C LEU A 161 -5.27 5.58 11.76
N GLU A 162 -5.86 6.36 12.66
CA GLU A 162 -5.63 7.81 12.77
C GLU A 162 -4.18 8.17 13.10
N ASN A 163 -3.48 7.30 13.82
CA ASN A 163 -2.05 7.46 14.09
C ASN A 163 -1.19 6.93 12.95
N ALA A 164 -1.53 5.75 12.40
CA ALA A 164 -0.78 5.13 11.32
C ALA A 164 -0.79 5.96 10.02
N LYS A 165 -1.91 6.63 9.69
CA LYS A 165 -2.02 7.47 8.47
C LYS A 165 -1.06 8.67 8.45
N LYS A 166 -0.55 9.07 9.62
CA LYS A 166 0.40 10.19 9.78
C LYS A 166 1.83 9.79 9.49
N LEU A 167 2.13 8.49 9.38
CA LEU A 167 3.47 7.99 9.15
C LEU A 167 3.95 8.27 7.73
N SER A 168 5.23 8.62 7.58
CA SER A 168 5.82 9.08 6.32
C SER A 168 5.83 8.03 5.20
N MET A 169 5.72 6.75 5.58
CA MET A 169 5.72 5.59 4.69
C MET A 169 4.34 4.94 4.56
N TYR A 170 3.29 5.55 5.12
CA TYR A 170 1.92 5.04 5.04
C TYR A 170 1.47 4.91 3.57
N GLY A 171 1.15 3.68 3.17
CA GLY A 171 0.69 3.36 1.82
C GLY A 171 1.67 3.68 0.69
N VAL A 172 2.96 3.76 0.98
CA VAL A 172 4.00 4.06 -0.03
C VAL A 172 4.52 2.77 -0.68
N ASP A 173 4.31 2.63 -2.00
CA ASP A 173 4.94 1.58 -2.82
C ASP A 173 6.31 2.08 -3.34
N LEU A 174 7.39 1.44 -2.90
CA LEU A 174 8.76 1.88 -3.11
C LEU A 174 9.43 1.18 -4.31
N HIS A 175 10.13 1.97 -5.13
CA HIS A 175 10.85 1.50 -6.30
C HIS A 175 12.27 2.08 -6.37
N HIS A 176 13.28 1.22 -6.47
CA HIS A 176 14.67 1.63 -6.71
C HIS A 176 14.83 2.33 -8.05
N ALA A 177 15.49 3.49 -8.06
CA ALA A 177 15.74 4.27 -9.26
C ALA A 177 17.05 5.08 -9.13
N LYS A 178 17.46 5.70 -10.24
CA LYS A 178 18.47 6.75 -10.27
C LYS A 178 17.88 8.01 -10.89
N ASP A 179 18.33 9.18 -10.45
CA ASP A 179 18.01 10.45 -11.10
C ASP A 179 18.83 10.67 -12.39
N SER A 180 18.75 11.88 -12.96
CA SER A 180 19.49 12.27 -14.16
C SER A 180 21.02 12.33 -13.95
N GLU A 181 21.48 12.50 -12.72
CA GLU A 181 22.90 12.56 -12.36
C GLU A 181 23.46 11.18 -11.99
N GLY A 182 22.61 10.16 -11.92
CA GLY A 182 22.99 8.79 -11.60
C GLY A 182 23.02 8.49 -10.09
N VAL A 183 22.50 9.41 -9.27
CA VAL A 183 22.41 9.24 -7.82
C VAL A 183 21.31 8.23 -7.50
N GLU A 184 21.61 7.27 -6.61
CA GLU A 184 20.64 6.27 -6.15
C GLU A 184 19.55 6.94 -5.30
N ILE A 185 18.30 6.68 -5.68
CA ILE A 185 17.11 7.20 -5.01
C ILE A 185 16.02 6.13 -4.97
N MET A 186 14.98 6.39 -4.18
CA MET A 186 13.77 5.59 -4.15
C MET A 186 12.57 6.43 -4.59
N LEU A 187 11.82 5.93 -5.55
CA LEU A 187 10.54 6.50 -5.96
C LEU A 187 9.42 5.84 -5.18
N GLY A 188 8.66 6.62 -4.43
CA GLY A 188 7.49 6.16 -3.68
C GLY A 188 6.19 6.56 -4.36
N VAL A 189 5.22 5.67 -4.47
CA VAL A 189 3.88 5.98 -5.00
C VAL A 189 2.86 5.81 -3.88
N CYS A 190 1.99 6.79 -3.67
CA CYS A 190 0.90 6.69 -2.70
C CYS A 190 -0.35 7.44 -3.17
N ALA A 191 -1.40 7.45 -2.34
CA ALA A 191 -2.66 8.14 -2.64
C ALA A 191 -2.49 9.62 -3.01
N SER A 192 -1.48 10.28 -2.43
CA SER A 192 -1.30 11.72 -2.56
C SER A 192 -0.39 12.17 -3.71
N GLY A 193 0.40 11.26 -4.30
CA GLY A 193 1.40 11.63 -5.31
C GLY A 193 2.54 10.63 -5.48
N LEU A 194 3.52 11.07 -6.28
CA LEU A 194 4.84 10.46 -6.40
C LEU A 194 5.81 11.16 -5.44
N LEU A 195 6.64 10.40 -4.75
CA LEU A 195 7.56 10.84 -3.71
C LEU A 195 8.98 10.44 -4.13
N ILE A 196 9.98 11.27 -3.78
CA ILE A 196 11.40 10.90 -3.92
C ILE A 196 12.01 10.80 -2.54
N TYR A 197 12.68 9.68 -2.28
CA TYR A 197 13.46 9.47 -1.08
C TYR A 197 14.94 9.26 -1.42
N ARG A 198 15.79 9.76 -0.54
CA ARG A 198 17.23 9.52 -0.52
C ARG A 198 17.64 9.31 0.93
N ASP A 199 18.45 8.29 1.20
CA ASP A 199 18.91 7.97 2.56
C ASP A 199 17.75 7.85 3.57
N ARG A 200 16.62 7.27 3.11
CA ARG A 200 15.33 7.13 3.82
C ARG A 200 14.61 8.44 4.17
N LEU A 201 15.14 9.59 3.77
CA LEU A 201 14.51 10.89 3.92
C LEU A 201 13.76 11.25 2.64
N ARG A 202 12.53 11.76 2.79
CA ARG A 202 11.74 12.26 1.67
C ARG A 202 12.29 13.63 1.23
N ILE A 203 12.90 13.68 0.06
CA ILE A 203 13.51 14.90 -0.49
C ILE A 203 12.59 15.68 -1.43
N ASN A 204 11.59 15.02 -2.03
CA ASN A 204 10.65 15.70 -2.93
C ASN A 204 9.28 15.00 -3.01
N ARG A 205 8.27 15.73 -3.47
CA ARG A 205 6.90 15.24 -3.70
C ARG A 205 6.27 15.92 -4.93
N PHE A 206 5.78 15.10 -5.85
CA PHE A 206 4.91 15.51 -6.95
C PHE A 206 3.47 15.07 -6.66
N ALA A 207 2.66 16.01 -6.20
CA ALA A 207 1.24 15.77 -5.98
C ALA A 207 0.54 15.46 -7.32
N TRP A 208 -0.40 14.50 -7.32
CA TRP A 208 -1.12 14.11 -8.54
C TRP A 208 -1.70 15.26 -9.37
N PRO A 209 -2.32 16.31 -8.79
CA PRO A 209 -2.84 17.45 -9.57
C PRO A 209 -1.78 18.18 -10.41
N LYS A 210 -0.51 18.11 -10.03
CA LYS A 210 0.60 18.74 -10.75
C LYS A 210 1.17 17.84 -11.86
N VAL A 211 0.88 16.53 -11.84
CA VAL A 211 1.40 15.58 -12.82
C VAL A 211 0.51 15.57 -14.06
N LEU A 212 1.03 16.06 -15.19
CA LEU A 212 0.31 16.10 -16.47
C LEU A 212 0.35 14.77 -17.22
N LYS A 213 1.50 14.10 -17.20
CA LYS A 213 1.72 12.88 -17.96
C LYS A 213 2.75 11.99 -17.29
N ILE A 214 2.48 10.69 -17.31
CA ILE A 214 3.40 9.66 -16.84
C ILE A 214 3.69 8.73 -18.01
N SER A 215 4.96 8.48 -18.28
CA SER A 215 5.38 7.61 -19.39
C SER A 215 6.67 6.87 -19.05
N TYR A 216 6.97 5.82 -19.81
CA TYR A 216 8.22 5.09 -19.68
C TYR A 216 8.71 4.61 -21.05
N LYS A 217 10.04 4.50 -21.21
CA LYS A 217 10.70 3.97 -22.42
C LYS A 217 11.94 3.20 -22.01
N ARG A 218 12.03 1.93 -22.44
CA ARG A 218 13.07 0.99 -21.97
C ARG A 218 13.06 0.94 -20.44
N ASN A 219 14.16 1.27 -19.77
CA ASN A 219 14.26 1.36 -18.32
C ASN A 219 14.15 2.80 -17.79
N ASN A 220 13.83 3.79 -18.63
CA ASN A 220 13.61 5.16 -18.19
C ASN A 220 12.13 5.41 -17.93
N PHE A 221 11.84 6.17 -16.88
CA PHE A 221 10.51 6.62 -16.46
C PHE A 221 10.50 8.14 -16.44
N TYR A 222 9.41 8.74 -16.91
CA TYR A 222 9.30 10.18 -17.08
C TYR A 222 7.97 10.70 -16.53
N ILE A 223 8.05 11.82 -15.83
CA ILE A 223 6.88 12.61 -15.41
C ILE A 223 6.96 13.99 -16.05
N LYS A 224 5.85 14.44 -16.61
CA LYS A 224 5.66 15.81 -17.07
C LYS A 224 4.84 16.56 -16.03
N ILE A 225 5.33 17.68 -15.54
CA ILE A 225 4.75 18.45 -14.45
C ILE A 225 4.22 19.78 -14.99
N ARG A 226 3.07 20.24 -14.46
CA ARG A 226 2.56 21.59 -14.74
C ARG A 226 3.56 22.64 -14.25
N PRO A 227 3.77 23.73 -15.01
CA PRO A 227 4.51 24.87 -14.50
C PRO A 227 3.92 25.34 -13.15
N GLY A 228 4.77 25.71 -12.20
CA GLY A 228 4.35 26.47 -11.02
C GLY A 228 3.87 27.88 -11.36
N GLU A 229 3.37 28.62 -10.38
CA GLU A 229 2.89 30.01 -10.59
C GLU A 229 3.95 30.94 -11.18
N PHE A 230 5.24 30.64 -10.93
CA PHE A 230 6.39 31.43 -11.40
C PHE A 230 7.15 30.77 -12.56
N GLU A 231 6.77 29.56 -12.98
CA GLU A 231 7.41 28.88 -14.10
C GLU A 231 6.52 28.99 -15.33
N GLN A 232 7.09 29.29 -16.50
CA GLN A 232 6.30 29.44 -17.74
C GLN A 232 6.21 28.14 -18.57
N PHE A 233 7.08 27.16 -18.28
CA PHE A 233 7.23 25.97 -19.11
C PHE A 233 6.96 24.68 -18.34
N GLU A 234 6.41 23.69 -19.05
CA GLU A 234 6.22 22.35 -18.50
C GLU A 234 7.58 21.66 -18.32
N SER A 235 7.82 21.12 -17.12
CA SER A 235 9.05 20.41 -16.81
C SER A 235 8.89 18.91 -17.00
N THR A 236 9.81 18.27 -17.71
CA THR A 236 9.87 16.80 -17.83
C THR A 236 11.03 16.27 -17.01
N ILE A 237 10.73 15.45 -16.00
CA ILE A 237 11.72 14.86 -15.09
C ILE A 237 11.86 13.38 -15.43
N GLY A 238 13.10 12.92 -15.57
CA GLY A 238 13.44 11.55 -15.94
C GLY A 238 14.15 10.79 -14.82
N PHE A 239 13.82 9.51 -14.69
CA PHE A 239 14.42 8.58 -13.75
C PHE A 239 14.79 7.28 -14.44
N LYS A 240 15.90 6.67 -14.04
CA LYS A 240 16.40 5.41 -14.60
C LYS A 240 16.15 4.27 -13.61
N LEU A 241 15.36 3.28 -14.03
CA LEU A 241 15.11 2.06 -13.25
C LEU A 241 16.15 0.97 -13.58
N PRO A 242 16.27 -0.07 -12.73
CA PRO A 242 17.20 -1.18 -12.96
C PRO A 242 16.98 -1.89 -14.30
N ASN A 243 15.74 -2.02 -14.74
CA ASN A 243 15.39 -2.67 -16.01
C ASN A 243 14.01 -2.23 -16.52
N HIS A 244 13.67 -2.65 -17.74
CA HIS A 244 12.37 -2.34 -18.36
C HIS A 244 11.16 -2.89 -17.58
N ARG A 245 11.29 -4.03 -16.89
CA ARG A 245 10.18 -4.59 -16.09
C ARG A 245 9.89 -3.70 -14.89
N ALA A 246 10.92 -3.21 -14.21
CA ALA A 246 10.79 -2.27 -13.09
C ALA A 246 10.17 -0.94 -13.54
N ALA A 247 10.62 -0.37 -14.66
CA ALA A 247 10.03 0.85 -15.23
C ALA A 247 8.53 0.69 -15.57
N LYS A 248 8.18 -0.43 -16.22
CA LYS A 248 6.78 -0.76 -16.53
C LYS A 248 5.94 -0.95 -15.27
N ARG A 249 6.50 -1.57 -14.22
CA ARG A 249 5.84 -1.80 -12.94
C ARG A 249 5.51 -0.47 -12.26
N LEU A 250 6.51 0.40 -12.08
CA LEU A 250 6.32 1.75 -11.52
C LEU A 250 5.26 2.54 -12.32
N TRP A 251 5.37 2.55 -13.65
CA TRP A 251 4.38 3.20 -14.51
C TRP A 251 2.97 2.67 -14.28
N LYS A 252 2.81 1.34 -14.19
CA LYS A 252 1.51 0.72 -13.90
C LYS A 252 0.99 1.15 -12.53
N VAL A 253 1.81 1.11 -11.48
CA VAL A 253 1.44 1.52 -10.12
C VAL A 253 0.99 2.98 -10.10
N CYS A 254 1.73 3.88 -10.74
CA CYS A 254 1.35 5.30 -10.83
C CYS A 254 0.02 5.50 -11.56
N VAL A 255 -0.21 4.83 -12.70
CA VAL A 255 -1.48 4.93 -13.44
C VAL A 255 -2.63 4.42 -12.60
N GLU A 256 -2.46 3.27 -11.94
CA GLU A 256 -3.50 2.69 -11.07
C GLU A 256 -3.84 3.62 -9.90
N HIS A 257 -2.85 4.16 -9.18
CA HIS A 257 -3.07 5.08 -8.05
C HIS A 257 -3.67 6.41 -8.49
N HIS A 258 -3.15 7.00 -9.56
CA HIS A 258 -3.69 8.24 -10.09
C HIS A 258 -5.15 8.05 -10.50
N THR A 259 -5.48 6.99 -11.24
CA THR A 259 -6.87 6.72 -11.64
C THR A 259 -7.77 6.50 -10.42
N PHE A 260 -7.37 5.63 -9.49
CA PHE A 260 -8.19 5.26 -8.33
C PHE A 260 -8.55 6.46 -7.44
N PHE A 261 -7.57 7.31 -7.11
CA PHE A 261 -7.74 8.41 -6.15
C PHE A 261 -8.20 9.74 -6.78
N ARG A 262 -8.15 9.90 -8.11
CA ARG A 262 -8.40 11.22 -8.74
C ARG A 262 -9.53 11.23 -9.75
N LEU A 263 -9.80 10.13 -10.44
CA LEU A 263 -10.81 10.13 -11.49
C LEU A 263 -12.15 9.69 -10.90
N LEU A 264 -13.24 10.30 -11.38
CA LEU A 264 -14.61 9.85 -11.08
C LEU A 264 -14.93 8.50 -11.72
N LEU A 265 -14.29 8.22 -12.86
CA LEU A 265 -14.39 6.97 -13.60
C LEU A 265 -13.05 6.68 -14.30
N PRO A 266 -12.67 5.41 -14.52
CA PRO A 266 -11.53 5.06 -15.34
C PRO A 266 -11.66 5.63 -16.76
N GLU A 267 -10.55 5.99 -17.40
CA GLU A 267 -10.57 6.48 -18.79
C GLU A 267 -11.17 5.44 -19.76
N ALA A 268 -12.10 5.91 -20.61
CA ALA A 268 -12.70 5.09 -21.65
C ALA A 268 -11.63 4.55 -22.63
N PRO A 269 -11.75 3.30 -23.11
CA PRO A 269 -10.81 2.78 -24.10
C PRO A 269 -10.88 3.63 -25.39
N PRO A 270 -9.74 4.09 -25.95
CA PRO A 270 -9.71 4.82 -27.19
C PRO A 270 -10.21 3.93 -28.32
N LYS A 271 -10.89 4.55 -29.29
CA LYS A 271 -11.34 3.90 -30.52
C LYS A 271 -10.16 3.18 -31.18
N LYS A 272 -10.41 1.95 -31.66
CA LYS A 272 -9.42 0.99 -32.17
C LYS A 272 -8.46 1.62 -33.21
N PHE A 273 -7.35 2.15 -32.76
CA PHE A 273 -6.18 2.44 -33.59
C PHE A 273 -5.01 1.55 -33.13
N LEU A 274 -4.20 1.09 -34.08
CA LEU A 274 -3.00 0.28 -33.85
C LEU A 274 -1.92 1.14 -33.17
N THR A 275 -2.04 1.36 -31.86
CA THR A 275 -1.03 2.09 -31.09
C THR A 275 0.09 1.16 -30.64
N LEU A 276 1.32 1.52 -30.99
CA LEU A 276 2.55 0.88 -30.52
C LEU A 276 2.80 1.35 -29.07
N GLY A 277 2.60 0.48 -28.08
CA GLY A 277 2.79 0.82 -26.67
C GLY A 277 2.08 -0.11 -25.69
N SER A 278 2.24 0.15 -24.38
CA SER A 278 1.52 -0.57 -23.34
C SER A 278 0.02 -0.27 -23.44
N LYS A 279 -0.81 -1.30 -23.65
CA LYS A 279 -2.28 -1.20 -23.68
C LYS A 279 -2.94 -1.26 -22.29
N PHE A 280 -2.13 -1.27 -21.21
CA PHE A 280 -2.66 -1.39 -19.86
C PHE A 280 -3.48 -0.15 -19.49
N ARG A 281 -4.63 -0.38 -18.86
CA ARG A 281 -5.47 0.63 -18.21
C ARG A 281 -5.99 0.05 -16.91
N TYR A 282 -6.14 0.90 -15.90
CA TYR A 282 -6.93 0.55 -14.74
C TYR A 282 -8.39 0.36 -15.17
N SER A 283 -9.04 -0.66 -14.62
CA SER A 283 -10.41 -1.05 -15.00
C SER A 283 -11.31 -1.38 -13.79
N GLY A 284 -10.82 -1.17 -12.57
CA GLY A 284 -11.63 -1.27 -11.35
C GLY A 284 -12.43 0.02 -11.12
N ARG A 285 -13.25 0.05 -10.06
CA ARG A 285 -13.91 1.29 -9.66
C ARG A 285 -12.88 2.25 -9.07
N THR A 286 -13.19 3.53 -9.14
CA THR A 286 -12.45 4.61 -8.49
C THR A 286 -12.99 4.83 -7.08
N GLN A 287 -12.27 5.58 -6.25
CA GLN A 287 -12.73 5.90 -4.90
C GLN A 287 -13.96 6.83 -4.90
N ALA A 288 -14.04 7.74 -5.88
CA ALA A 288 -15.10 8.73 -5.98
C ALA A 288 -16.44 8.15 -6.47
#